data_AF-W4K218-F1
#
_entry.id   AF-W4K218-F1
#
_cell.length_a   1.000
_cell.length_b   1.000
_cell.length_c   1.000
_cell.angle_alpha   90.00
_cell.angle_beta   90.00
_cell.angle_gamma   90.00
#
_symmetry.space_group_name_H-M   'P 1'
#
loop_
_entity.id
_entity.type
_entity.pdbx_description
1 polymer ?
#
loop_
_entity_poly.entity_id
_entity_poly.type
_entity_poly.pdbx_seq_one_letter_code
_entity_poly.pdbx_strand_id
1 'polypeptide(L)'
;MVAWRDPKTVADQSYTLIKFIHTLDGIFLWEFFSTIGYEWDIVTRRRPWRWKMALYISCRLATLTAVICDLIGFNVMQAFNCRAWLLSLMFFSSAGLALASFLVIMRSIALWERRAVVVGTLFVVWLINVAFLIYGMTKWMRIGTSRRKYVRSQDLKKIETVLS
;
A
#
# COMPACT_ATOMS: atom_id res chain seq x y z
N MET A 1 29.13 -5.59 -19.26
CA MET A 1 27.86 -4.94 -18.88
C MET A 1 26.84 -6.04 -18.58
N VAL A 2 26.08 -5.94 -17.49
CA VAL A 2 25.09 -6.97 -17.11
C VAL A 2 23.90 -6.93 -18.07
N ALA A 3 23.47 -8.09 -18.56
CA ALA A 3 22.32 -8.22 -19.45
C ALA A 3 21.00 -8.18 -18.66
N TRP A 4 20.48 -6.97 -18.35
CA TRP A 4 19.28 -6.75 -17.52
C TRP A 4 17.97 -7.36 -18.05
N ARG A 5 17.96 -7.80 -19.31
CA ARG A 5 16.80 -8.42 -19.96
C ARG A 5 16.88 -9.94 -20.00
N ASP A 6 17.96 -10.54 -19.51
CA ASP A 6 18.06 -12.00 -19.46
C ASP A 6 17.04 -12.54 -18.43
N PRO A 7 16.19 -13.52 -18.80
CA PRO A 7 15.22 -14.10 -17.88
C PRO A 7 15.87 -14.65 -16.61
N LYS A 8 17.13 -15.09 -16.67
CA LYS A 8 17.87 -15.61 -15.51
C LYS A 8 18.17 -14.51 -14.49
N THR A 9 18.63 -13.33 -14.95
CA THR A 9 18.91 -12.22 -14.03
C THR A 9 17.64 -11.66 -13.41
N VAL A 10 16.55 -11.60 -14.17
CA VAL A 10 15.25 -11.12 -13.65
C VAL A 10 14.69 -12.06 -12.58
N ALA A 11 14.81 -13.39 -12.78
CA ALA A 11 14.40 -14.37 -11.79
C ALA A 11 15.20 -14.23 -10.49
N ASP A 12 16.52 -14.16 -10.57
CA ASP A 12 17.40 -14.04 -9.40
C ASP A 12 17.14 -12.74 -8.60
N GLN A 13 16.91 -11.62 -9.30
CA GLN A 13 16.53 -10.37 -8.67
C GLN A 13 15.18 -10.45 -7.95
N SER A 14 14.20 -11.15 -8.54
CA SER A 14 12.88 -11.32 -7.92
C SER A 14 12.96 -12.13 -6.63
N TYR A 15 13.76 -13.19 -6.58
CA TYR A 15 13.97 -13.97 -5.35
C TYR A 15 14.68 -13.15 -4.26
N THR A 16 15.67 -12.35 -4.64
CA THR A 16 16.38 -11.47 -3.71
C THR A 16 15.43 -10.43 -3.11
N LEU A 17 14.56 -9.84 -3.94
CA LEU A 17 13.55 -8.88 -3.50
C LEU A 17 12.53 -9.50 -2.54
N ILE A 18 12.04 -10.71 -2.83
CA ILE A 18 11.09 -11.42 -1.94
C ILE A 18 11.72 -11.68 -0.57
N LYS A 19 12.98 -12.15 -0.52
CA LYS A 19 13.71 -12.38 0.73
C LYS A 19 13.92 -11.09 1.52
N PHE A 20 14.26 -10.01 0.83
CA PHE A 20 14.45 -8.70 1.44
C PHE A 20 13.14 -8.16 2.04
N ILE A 21 12.03 -8.24 1.29
CA ILE A 21 10.70 -7.84 1.78
C ILE A 21 10.29 -8.67 2.99
N HIS A 22 10.45 -9.99 2.96
CA HIS A 22 10.15 -10.85 4.12
C HIS A 22 10.96 -10.47 5.36
N THR A 23 12.21 -10.03 5.19
CA THR A 23 13.04 -9.58 6.31
C THR A 23 12.51 -8.28 6.90
N LEU A 24 12.14 -7.31 6.06
CA LEU A 24 11.54 -6.04 6.49
C LEU A 24 10.19 -6.24 7.16
N ASP A 25 9.34 -7.10 6.60
CA ASP A 25 8.04 -7.43 7.18
C ASP A 25 8.18 -8.14 8.53
N GLY A 26 9.17 -9.02 8.67
CA GLY A 26 9.49 -9.66 9.95
C GLY A 26 9.87 -8.64 11.03
N ILE A 27 10.70 -7.65 10.69
CA ILE A 27 11.07 -6.56 11.60
C ILE A 27 9.84 -5.70 11.95
N PHE A 28 8.98 -5.40 10.98
CA PHE A 28 7.76 -4.64 11.21
C PHE A 28 6.78 -5.39 12.12
N LEU A 29 6.60 -6.70 11.90
CA LEU A 29 5.77 -7.55 12.75
C LEU A 29 6.33 -7.63 14.17
N TRP A 30 7.65 -7.80 14.32
CA TRP A 30 8.31 -7.80 15.62
C TRP A 30 7.99 -6.53 16.41
N GLU A 31 8.20 -5.36 15.81
CA GLU A 31 7.90 -4.06 16.42
C GLU A 31 6.40 -3.94 16.75
N PHE A 32 5.53 -4.44 15.87
CA PHE A 32 4.09 -4.44 16.09
C PHE A 32 3.71 -5.27 17.33
N PHE A 33 4.19 -6.51 17.43
CA PHE A 33 3.89 -7.38 18.57
C PHE A 33 4.47 -6.84 19.88
N SER A 34 5.68 -6.30 19.87
CA SER A 34 6.29 -5.70 21.08
C SER A 34 5.50 -4.51 21.60
N THR A 35 4.84 -3.74 20.73
CA THR A 35 4.05 -2.57 21.16
C THR A 35 2.57 -2.88 21.42
N ILE A 36 2.09 -4.09 21.11
CA ILE A 36 0.66 -4.41 21.16
C ILE A 36 0.09 -4.31 22.58
N GLY A 37 0.90 -4.61 23.60
CA GLY A 37 0.49 -4.52 25.00
C GLY A 37 0.14 -3.10 25.43
N TYR A 38 0.88 -2.11 24.94
CA TYR A 38 0.61 -0.69 25.23
C TYR A 38 -0.69 -0.21 24.58
N GLU A 39 -0.94 -0.64 23.35
CA GLU A 39 -2.13 -0.27 22.58
C GLU A 39 -3.40 -0.92 23.15
N TRP A 40 -3.29 -2.18 23.61
CA TRP A 40 -4.39 -2.90 24.24
C TRP A 40 -4.84 -2.23 25.54
N ASP A 41 -3.90 -1.69 26.34
CA ASP A 41 -4.23 -0.93 27.55
C ASP A 41 -4.97 0.38 27.24
N ILE A 42 -4.67 1.01 26.10
CA ILE A 42 -5.40 2.20 25.60
C ILE A 42 -6.81 1.83 25.15
N VAL A 43 -6.97 0.73 24.41
CA VAL A 43 -8.29 0.24 23.95
C VAL A 43 -9.17 -0.18 25.14
N THR A 44 -8.57 -0.74 26.19
CA THR A 44 -9.25 -1.16 27.44
C THR A 44 -9.69 0.03 28.32
N ARG A 45 -9.66 1.27 27.80
CA ARG A 45 -10.17 2.50 28.43
C ARG A 45 -9.49 2.88 29.76
N ARG A 46 -8.27 2.43 30.04
CA ARG A 46 -7.53 2.95 31.20
C ARG A 46 -7.13 4.43 31.07
N ARG A 47 -7.30 5.03 29.87
CA ARG A 47 -6.98 6.44 29.54
C ARG A 47 -8.13 7.12 28.75
N PRO A 48 -8.27 8.46 28.80
CA PRO A 48 -9.34 9.18 28.12
C PRO A 48 -9.25 9.01 26.59
N TRP A 49 -10.39 8.64 25.99
CA TRP A 49 -10.53 8.44 24.54
C TRP A 49 -10.28 9.74 23.78
N ARG A 50 -9.24 9.76 22.94
CA ARG A 50 -8.92 10.91 22.07
C ARG A 50 -9.07 10.46 20.63
N TRP A 51 -9.81 11.23 19.82
CA TRP A 51 -9.98 10.98 18.37
C TRP A 51 -8.65 10.73 17.63
N LYS A 52 -7.58 11.39 18.06
CA LYS A 52 -6.22 11.21 17.51
C LYS A 52 -5.67 9.79 17.68
N MET A 53 -6.04 9.10 18.76
CA MET A 53 -5.61 7.72 19.02
C MET A 53 -6.33 6.73 18.12
N ALA A 54 -7.63 6.93 17.85
CA ALA A 54 -8.36 6.09 16.90
C ALA A 54 -7.71 6.13 15.51
N LEU A 55 -7.38 7.33 15.03
CA LEU A 55 -6.68 7.50 13.75
C LEU A 55 -5.29 6.85 13.72
N TYR A 56 -4.56 6.92 14.83
CA TYR A 56 -3.25 6.28 14.96
C TYR A 56 -3.37 4.75 14.87
N ILE A 57 -4.30 4.16 15.62
CA ILE A 57 -4.57 2.72 15.58
C ILE A 57 -5.02 2.31 14.18
N SER A 58 -5.93 3.06 13.55
CA SER A 58 -6.37 2.78 12.18
C SER A 58 -5.23 2.83 11.18
N CYS A 59 -4.31 3.80 11.28
CA CYS A 59 -3.12 3.87 10.42
C CYS A 59 -2.23 2.64 10.60
N ARG A 60 -2.04 2.19 11.84
CA ARG A 60 -1.20 1.03 12.15
C ARG A 60 -1.81 -0.28 11.67
N LEU A 61 -3.12 -0.44 11.83
CA LEU A 61 -3.89 -1.55 11.24
C LEU A 61 -3.84 -1.47 9.71
N ALA A 62 -3.90 -0.25 9.15
CA ALA A 62 -3.74 0.05 7.72
C ALA A 62 -2.33 -0.26 7.16
N THR A 63 -1.31 -0.42 8.00
CA THR A 63 0.00 -0.92 7.57
C THR A 63 0.13 -2.42 7.78
N LEU A 64 -0.43 -2.95 8.87
CA LEU A 64 -0.34 -4.36 9.22
C LEU A 64 -1.08 -5.27 8.22
N THR A 65 -2.29 -4.92 7.83
CA THR A 65 -2.99 -5.71 6.81
C THR A 65 -2.34 -5.57 5.42
N ALA A 66 -1.51 -4.54 5.16
CA ALA A 66 -0.72 -4.43 3.91
C ALA A 66 0.38 -5.48 3.91
N VAL A 67 1.13 -5.54 5.01
CA VAL A 67 2.16 -6.53 5.33
C VAL A 67 1.59 -7.95 5.21
N ILE A 68 0.44 -8.22 5.85
CA ILE A 68 -0.21 -9.54 5.74
C ILE A 68 -0.63 -9.86 4.30
N CYS A 69 -1.20 -8.89 3.57
CA CYS A 69 -1.53 -9.09 2.16
C CYS A 69 -0.28 -9.43 1.34
N ASP A 70 0.84 -8.77 1.59
CA ASP A 70 2.11 -8.99 0.91
C ASP A 70 2.64 -10.42 1.14
N LEU A 71 2.71 -10.85 2.41
CA LEU A 71 3.13 -12.21 2.79
C LEU A 71 2.29 -13.30 2.10
N ILE A 72 0.97 -13.15 2.11
CA ILE A 72 0.06 -14.11 1.49
C ILE A 72 0.31 -14.16 -0.02
N GLY A 73 0.54 -13.01 -0.65
CA GLY A 73 0.79 -12.92 -2.09
C GLY A 73 2.06 -13.64 -2.53
N PHE A 74 3.11 -13.58 -1.74
CA PHE A 74 4.38 -14.26 -2.05
C PHE A 74 4.42 -15.74 -1.64
N ASN A 75 3.58 -16.16 -0.69
CA ASN A 75 3.52 -17.55 -0.23
C ASN A 75 2.62 -18.46 -1.10
N VAL A 76 1.65 -17.89 -1.83
CA VAL A 76 0.73 -18.68 -2.65
C VAL A 76 1.41 -19.15 -3.95
N MET A 77 1.63 -20.46 -4.06
CA MET A 77 2.19 -21.14 -5.25
C MET A 77 1.13 -21.59 -6.28
N GLN A 78 -0.14 -21.26 -6.05
CA GLN A 78 -1.26 -21.65 -6.93
C GLN A 78 -1.68 -20.52 -7.88
N ALA A 79 -2.40 -20.86 -8.96
CA ALA A 79 -2.92 -19.90 -9.92
C ALA A 79 -3.89 -18.91 -9.25
N PHE A 80 -3.41 -17.70 -8.96
CA PHE A 80 -4.17 -16.63 -8.35
C PHE A 80 -4.23 -15.39 -9.25
N ASN A 81 -5.27 -14.56 -9.07
CA ASN A 81 -5.43 -13.31 -9.80
C ASN A 81 -4.43 -12.24 -9.31
N CYS A 82 -3.17 -12.27 -9.76
CA CYS A 82 -2.11 -11.32 -9.35
C CYS A 82 -2.57 -9.85 -9.38
N ARG A 83 -3.44 -9.48 -10.33
CA ARG A 83 -3.98 -8.12 -10.42
C ARG A 83 -4.85 -7.73 -9.22
N ALA A 84 -5.70 -8.63 -8.74
CA ALA A 84 -6.59 -8.34 -7.61
C ALA A 84 -5.77 -8.13 -6.34
N TRP A 85 -4.76 -8.98 -6.12
CA TRP A 85 -3.84 -8.85 -4.99
C TRP A 85 -3.00 -7.56 -5.05
N LEU A 86 -2.38 -7.24 -6.19
CA LEU A 86 -1.64 -5.99 -6.33
C LEU A 86 -2.54 -4.77 -6.11
N LEU A 87 -3.80 -4.83 -6.55
CA LEU A 87 -4.75 -3.74 -6.32
C LEU A 87 -5.10 -3.61 -4.83
N SER A 88 -5.37 -4.71 -4.13
CA SER A 88 -5.65 -4.67 -2.69
C SER A 88 -4.46 -4.17 -1.89
N LEU A 89 -3.24 -4.59 -2.24
CA LEU A 89 -2.01 -4.13 -1.61
C LEU A 89 -1.85 -2.61 -1.77
N MET A 90 -1.94 -2.12 -3.02
CA MET A 90 -1.81 -0.68 -3.32
C MET A 90 -2.90 0.16 -2.63
N PHE A 91 -4.13 -0.35 -2.57
CA PHE A 91 -5.22 0.32 -1.88
C PHE A 91 -4.90 0.50 -0.39
N PHE A 92 -4.44 -0.57 0.25
CA PHE A 92 -4.18 -0.59 1.67
C PHE A 92 -2.98 0.28 2.05
N SER A 93 -1.89 0.21 1.30
CA SER A 93 -0.73 1.10 1.47
C SER A 93 -1.10 2.58 1.26
N SER A 94 -1.93 2.89 0.25
CA SER A 94 -2.38 4.27 0.00
C SER A 94 -3.26 4.80 1.13
N ALA A 95 -4.14 3.95 1.68
CA ALA A 95 -4.97 4.30 2.82
C ALA A 95 -4.13 4.58 4.09
N GLY A 96 -3.13 3.73 4.37
CA GLY A 96 -2.17 3.94 5.45
C GLY A 96 -1.43 5.28 5.32
N LEU A 97 -0.94 5.60 4.11
CA LEU A 97 -0.23 6.85 3.85
C LEU A 97 -1.12 8.10 4.03
N ALA A 98 -2.38 8.02 3.59
CA ALA A 98 -3.35 9.10 3.77
C ALA A 98 -3.67 9.38 5.25
N LEU A 99 -3.80 8.31 6.05
CA LEU A 99 -4.01 8.37 7.50
C LEU A 99 -2.78 8.92 8.23
N ALA A 100 -1.58 8.45 7.87
CA ALA A 100 -0.32 8.95 8.42
C ALA A 100 -0.15 10.45 8.19
N SER A 101 -0.44 10.91 6.97
CA SER A 101 -0.39 12.33 6.62
C SER A 101 -1.37 13.16 7.47
N PHE A 102 -2.58 12.64 7.69
CA PHE A 102 -3.58 13.31 8.51
C PHE A 102 -3.19 13.41 9.99
N LEU A 103 -2.52 12.38 10.53
CA LEU A 103 -2.00 12.38 11.90
C LEU A 103 -0.95 13.46 12.14
N VAL A 104 -0.04 13.66 11.19
CA VAL A 104 0.97 14.72 11.25
C VAL A 104 0.29 16.09 11.29
N ILE A 105 -0.69 16.32 10.42
CA ILE A 105 -1.45 17.58 10.37
C ILE A 105 -2.13 17.87 11.71
N MET A 106 -2.78 16.88 12.30
CA MET A 106 -3.42 17.03 13.61
C MET A 106 -2.44 17.39 14.73
N ARG A 107 -1.18 16.97 14.64
CA ARG A 107 -0.12 17.39 15.56
C ARG A 107 0.31 18.83 15.27
N SER A 108 0.49 19.20 14.01
CA SER A 108 0.84 20.56 13.59
C SER A 108 -0.21 21.59 14.02
N ILE A 109 -1.51 21.26 13.92
CA ILE A 109 -2.61 22.15 14.35
C ILE A 109 -2.54 22.44 15.86
N ALA A 110 -2.13 21.46 16.66
CA ALA A 110 -2.00 21.62 18.10
C ALA A 110 -0.81 22.52 18.49
N LEU A 111 0.24 22.56 17.66
CA LEU A 111 1.43 23.39 17.89
C LEU A 111 1.18 24.87 17.55
N TRP A 112 0.31 25.16 16.58
CA TRP A 112 0.09 26.51 16.03
C TRP A 112 -1.15 27.23 16.57
N GLU A 113 -1.62 26.86 17.77
CA GLU A 113 -2.79 27.46 18.46
C GLU A 113 -4.02 27.68 17.55
N ARG A 114 -4.26 26.78 16.58
CA ARG A 114 -5.37 26.83 15.62
C ARG A 114 -5.49 28.12 14.79
N ARG A 115 -4.39 28.79 14.41
CA ARG A 115 -4.49 29.86 13.39
C ARG A 115 -5.12 29.33 12.09
N ALA A 116 -6.30 29.84 11.74
CA ALA A 116 -7.15 29.30 10.68
C ALA A 116 -6.45 29.21 9.31
N VAL A 117 -5.55 30.15 9.00
CA VAL A 117 -4.76 30.15 7.76
C VAL A 117 -3.87 28.91 7.67
N VAL A 118 -3.16 28.58 8.74
CA VAL A 118 -2.25 27.41 8.78
C VAL A 118 -3.04 26.11 8.69
N VAL A 119 -4.17 26.03 9.39
CA VAL A 119 -5.08 24.88 9.32
C VAL A 119 -5.59 24.67 7.89
N GLY A 120 -6.02 25.76 7.23
CA GLY A 120 -6.49 25.73 5.86
C GLY A 120 -5.42 25.23 4.89
N THR A 121 -4.21 25.78 4.94
CA THR A 121 -3.10 25.36 4.06
C THR A 121 -2.75 23.88 4.26
N LEU A 122 -2.68 23.40 5.50
CA LEU A 122 -2.39 21.99 5.79
C LEU A 122 -3.47 21.05 5.26
N PHE A 123 -4.74 21.44 5.38
CA PHE A 123 -5.85 20.64 4.87
C PHE A 123 -5.85 20.58 3.33
N VAL A 124 -5.54 21.70 2.66
CA VAL A 124 -5.40 21.74 1.20
C VAL A 124 -4.28 20.81 0.73
N VAL A 125 -3.11 20.86 1.37
CA VAL A 125 -1.98 19.96 1.06
C VAL A 125 -2.37 18.50 1.22
N TRP A 126 -3.14 18.18 2.27
CA TRP A 126 -3.65 16.82 2.48
C TRP A 126 -4.61 16.37 1.39
N LEU A 127 -5.57 17.23 1.00
CA LEU A 127 -6.49 16.91 -0.09
C LEU A 127 -5.76 16.69 -1.41
N ILE A 128 -4.71 17.48 -1.70
CA ILE A 128 -3.85 17.29 -2.87
C ILE A 128 -3.16 15.92 -2.80
N ASN A 129 -2.62 15.55 -1.64
CA ASN A 129 -1.97 14.25 -1.45
C ASN A 129 -2.97 13.09 -1.69
N VAL A 130 -4.16 13.15 -1.09
CA VAL A 130 -5.21 12.13 -1.27
C VAL A 130 -5.67 12.06 -2.74
N ALA A 131 -5.89 13.22 -3.38
CA ALA A 131 -6.27 13.28 -4.79
C ALA A 131 -5.19 12.67 -5.69
N PHE A 132 -3.92 12.95 -5.43
CA PHE A 132 -2.80 12.39 -6.18
C PHE A 132 -2.72 10.87 -6.05
N LEU A 133 -2.91 10.34 -4.84
CA LEU A 133 -2.94 8.89 -4.58
C LEU A 133 -4.08 8.20 -5.34
N ILE A 134 -5.30 8.76 -5.27
CA ILE A 134 -6.47 8.23 -5.97
C ILE A 134 -6.28 8.29 -7.49
N TYR A 135 -5.73 9.40 -8.00
CA TYR A 135 -5.44 9.57 -9.42
C TYR A 135 -4.40 8.54 -9.90
N GLY A 136 -3.32 8.35 -9.15
CA GLY A 136 -2.30 7.34 -9.42
C GLY A 136 -2.90 5.93 -9.48
N MET A 137 -3.72 5.57 -8.50
CA MET A 137 -4.39 4.26 -8.44
C MET A 137 -5.36 4.05 -9.61
N THR A 138 -6.14 5.08 -9.96
CA THR A 138 -7.09 5.03 -11.09
C THR A 138 -6.36 4.89 -12.43
N LYS A 139 -5.27 5.64 -12.62
CA LYS A 139 -4.44 5.56 -13.83
C LYS A 139 -3.79 4.20 -13.97
N TRP A 140 -3.23 3.66 -12.89
CA TRP A 140 -2.65 2.32 -12.87
C TRP A 140 -3.67 1.25 -13.23
N MET A 141 -4.86 1.32 -12.64
CA MET A 141 -5.97 0.43 -12.99
C MET A 141 -6.31 0.50 -14.49
N ARG A 142 -6.42 1.70 -15.06
CA ARG A 142 -6.79 1.91 -16.47
C ARG A 142 -5.73 1.39 -17.45
N ILE A 143 -4.46 1.59 -17.13
CA ILE A 143 -3.32 1.06 -17.93
C ILE A 143 -3.35 -0.47 -17.93
N GLY A 144 -3.58 -1.09 -16.76
CA GLY A 144 -3.68 -2.55 -16.65
C GLY A 144 -4.82 -3.14 -17.50
N THR A 145 -5.99 -2.47 -17.56
CA THR A 145 -7.11 -2.93 -18.39
C THR A 145 -6.85 -2.75 -19.88
N SER A 146 -6.21 -1.64 -20.28
CA SER A 146 -5.87 -1.38 -21.69
C SER A 146 -4.85 -2.37 -22.22
N ARG A 147 -3.79 -2.66 -21.44
CA ARG A 147 -2.76 -3.64 -21.81
C ARG A 147 -3.37 -5.04 -22.00
N ARG A 148 -4.35 -5.42 -21.17
CA ARG A 148 -5.05 -6.71 -21.29
C ARG A 148 -5.88 -6.82 -22.57
N LYS A 149 -6.60 -5.75 -22.95
CA LYS A 149 -7.35 -5.72 -24.22
C LYS A 149 -6.40 -5.86 -25.42
N TYR A 150 -5.24 -5.22 -25.36
CA TYR A 150 -4.24 -5.27 -26.41
C TYR A 150 -3.64 -6.67 -26.59
N VAL A 151 -3.22 -7.31 -25.49
CA VAL A 151 -2.68 -8.70 -25.51
C VAL A 151 -3.73 -9.68 -26.04
N ARG A 152 -4.97 -9.62 -25.55
CA ARG A 152 -6.05 -10.49 -26.02
C ARG A 152 -6.36 -10.29 -27.51
N SER A 153 -6.25 -9.07 -28.03
CA SER A 153 -6.41 -8.80 -29.46
C SER A 153 -5.27 -9.38 -30.29
N GLN A 154 -4.04 -9.36 -29.78
CA GLN A 154 -2.89 -10.01 -30.43
C GLN A 154 -3.03 -11.54 -30.45
N ASP A 155 -3.46 -12.15 -29.35
CA ASP A 155 -3.68 -13.60 -29.28
C ASP A 155 -4.76 -14.06 -30.27
N LEU A 156 -5.86 -13.31 -30.38
CA LEU A 156 -6.93 -13.59 -31.35
C LEU A 156 -6.42 -13.53 -32.79
N LYS A 157 -5.65 -12.50 -33.14
CA LYS A 157 -5.06 -12.40 -34.49
C LYS A 157 -4.11 -13.56 -34.78
N LYS A 158 -3.34 -14.00 -33.79
CA LYS A 158 -2.41 -15.12 -33.94
C LYS A 158 -3.15 -16.44 -34.20
N ILE A 159 -4.27 -16.67 -33.51
CA ILE A 159 -5.13 -17.85 -33.72
C ILE A 159 -5.72 -17.84 -35.13
N GLU A 160 -6.21 -16.69 -35.59
CA GLU A 160 -6.80 -16.53 -36.93
C GLU A 160 -5.80 -16.87 -38.05
N THR A 161 -4.53 -16.44 -37.93
CA THR A 161 -3.46 -16.81 -38.87
C THR A 161 -3.01 -18.27 -38.86
N VAL A 162 -3.32 -19.04 -37.81
CA VAL A 162 -2.98 -20.48 -37.74
C VAL A 162 -4.09 -21.35 -38.34
N LEU A 163 -5.31 -20.80 -38.45
CA LEU A 163 -6.49 -21.47 -39.00
C LEU A 163 -6.67 -21.25 -40.52
N SER A 164 -5.95 -20.30 -41.11
CA SER A 164 -5.89 -20.01 -42.56
C SER A 164 -4.71 -20.70 -43.23
#